data_AF-A0AAD4I3F9-F1
#
_entry.id   AF-A0AAD4I3F9-F1
#
_cell.length_a   1.000
_cell.length_b   1.000
_cell.length_c   1.000
_cell.angle_alpha   90.00
_cell.angle_beta   90.00
_cell.angle_gamma   90.00
#
_symmetry.space_group_name_H-M   'P 1'
#
loop_
_entity.id
_entity.type
_entity.pdbx_description
1 polymer ?
#
loop_
_entity_poly.entity_id
_entity_poly.type
_entity_poly.pdbx_seq_one_letter_code
_entity_poly.pdbx_strand_id
1 'polypeptide(L)'
;MMHNPKCGLVVDGAWGKTDLVFPYAVYEAKKRGDGYDEAKQQIYHACRTYLAMLDDLVRDPDNVAEYQTEDSKKYQLFAFMSCGSYWEVYIAWNFFDSCLVETIWQGDVKEFTGAYDLICIVDQIHDYAVNDHREFVMKHLEAWHGDA
;
A
#
# COMPACT_ATOMS: atom_id res chain seq x y z
N MET A 1 5.53 -29.51 12.54
CA MET A 1 5.25 -28.07 12.65
C MET A 1 6.38 -27.44 13.46
N MET A 2 7.31 -26.77 12.79
CA MET A 2 8.31 -25.94 13.48
C MET A 2 7.75 -24.53 13.61
N HIS A 3 7.28 -24.19 14.80
CA HIS A 3 6.95 -22.81 15.16
C HIS A 3 8.26 -22.07 15.43
N ASN A 4 8.67 -21.18 14.52
CA ASN A 4 9.70 -20.19 14.81
C ASN A 4 9.07 -19.11 15.71
N PRO A 5 9.51 -18.92 16.96
CA PRO A 5 8.90 -17.94 17.88
C PRO A 5 9.12 -16.48 17.48
N LYS A 6 9.88 -16.22 16.40
CA LYS A 6 10.18 -14.88 15.88
C LYS A 6 9.29 -14.44 14.71
N CYS A 7 8.37 -15.29 14.26
CA CYS A 7 7.47 -15.00 13.15
C CYS A 7 6.04 -14.79 13.68
N GLY A 8 5.87 -13.83 14.58
CA GLY A 8 4.57 -13.21 14.85
C GLY A 8 4.48 -11.91 14.06
N LEU A 9 3.27 -11.49 13.68
CA LEU A 9 3.02 -10.11 13.28
C LEU A 9 3.69 -9.20 14.33
N VAL A 10 4.66 -8.39 13.89
CA VAL A 10 5.24 -7.35 14.73
C VAL A 10 4.11 -6.34 14.95
N VAL A 11 3.39 -6.50 16.06
CA VAL A 11 2.50 -5.48 16.58
C VAL A 11 3.42 -4.51 17.29
N ASP A 12 3.74 -3.40 16.65
CA ASP A 12 4.55 -2.38 17.30
C ASP A 12 3.81 -1.86 18.53
N GLY A 13 4.31 -2.24 19.70
CA GLY A 13 3.69 -2.04 21.01
C GLY A 13 4.38 -0.96 21.84
N ALA A 14 5.33 -0.21 21.27
CA ALA A 14 6.06 0.83 21.97
C ALA A 14 5.85 2.20 21.30
N TRP A 15 4.66 2.76 21.49
CA TRP A 15 4.30 4.15 21.15
C TRP A 15 5.42 5.15 21.48
N GLY A 16 6.00 5.78 20.44
CA GLY A 16 6.84 6.98 20.61
C GLY A 16 8.10 7.08 19.75
N LYS A 17 8.41 6.11 18.88
CA LYS A 17 9.54 6.20 17.93
C LYS A 17 9.09 5.95 16.48
N THR A 18 8.55 6.97 15.82
CA THR A 18 8.38 6.98 14.34
C THR A 18 7.65 5.77 13.73
N ASP A 19 6.65 5.23 14.42
CA ASP A 19 5.88 4.04 13.98
C ASP A 19 4.65 4.42 13.15
N LEU A 20 4.82 5.33 12.19
CA LEU A 20 3.79 5.60 11.19
C LEU A 20 3.97 4.65 10.01
N VAL A 21 3.25 3.53 10.05
CA VAL A 21 3.02 2.73 8.84
C VAL A 21 2.03 3.51 7.98
N PHE A 22 2.51 4.51 7.25
CA PHE A 22 1.70 5.05 6.15
C PHE A 22 1.42 3.90 5.18
N PRO A 23 0.16 3.72 4.77
CA PRO A 23 -0.23 2.58 3.97
C PRO A 23 0.56 2.56 2.65
N TYR A 24 1.21 1.42 2.38
CA TYR A 24 1.87 1.13 1.10
C TYR A 24 1.16 0.00 0.34
N ALA A 25 0.32 -0.78 1.02
CA ALA A 25 -0.45 -1.87 0.43
C ALA A 25 -1.83 -2.04 1.09
N VAL A 26 -2.82 -2.48 0.31
CA VAL A 26 -4.17 -2.90 0.76
C VAL A 26 -4.36 -4.38 0.49
N TYR A 27 -5.05 -5.08 1.39
CA TYR A 27 -5.43 -6.47 1.17
C TYR A 27 -6.93 -6.69 1.36
N GLU A 28 -7.59 -7.28 0.37
CA GLU A 28 -8.98 -7.70 0.41
C GLU A 28 -9.10 -9.17 -0.02
N ALA A 29 -9.79 -9.98 0.77
CA ALA A 29 -9.88 -11.42 0.52
C ALA A 29 -11.29 -11.97 0.77
N LYS A 30 -11.82 -12.67 -0.22
CA LYS A 30 -13.13 -13.33 -0.17
C LYS A 30 -13.01 -14.85 -0.19
N LYS A 31 -13.75 -15.48 0.72
CA LYS A 31 -13.73 -16.94 0.95
C LYS A 31 -14.51 -17.74 -0.11
N ARG A 32 -15.44 -17.12 -0.85
CA ARG A 32 -16.30 -17.76 -1.87
C ARG A 32 -16.65 -16.77 -3.00
N GLY A 33 -16.91 -17.31 -4.20
CA GLY A 33 -17.15 -16.60 -5.47
C GLY A 33 -18.46 -15.82 -5.58
N ASP A 34 -18.97 -15.30 -4.47
CA ASP A 34 -20.12 -14.40 -4.47
C ASP A 34 -19.56 -13.03 -4.87
N GLY A 35 -19.51 -12.78 -6.17
CA GLY A 35 -19.18 -11.48 -6.79
C GLY A 35 -17.78 -10.94 -6.51
N TYR A 36 -16.85 -11.14 -7.47
CA TYR A 36 -15.57 -10.42 -7.50
C TYR A 36 -15.74 -8.89 -7.48
N ASP A 37 -16.91 -8.40 -7.91
CA ASP A 37 -17.21 -6.98 -8.01
C ASP A 37 -17.21 -6.26 -6.65
N GLU A 38 -17.67 -6.89 -5.58
CA GLU A 38 -17.65 -6.28 -4.23
C GLU A 38 -16.21 -6.14 -3.72
N ALA A 39 -15.39 -7.17 -3.91
CA ALA A 39 -13.98 -7.14 -3.54
C ALA A 39 -13.22 -6.08 -4.34
N LYS A 40 -13.49 -5.98 -5.65
CA LYS A 40 -12.95 -4.90 -6.49
C LYS A 40 -13.37 -3.53 -5.97
N GLN A 41 -14.66 -3.31 -5.72
CA GLN A 41 -15.15 -2.03 -5.18
C GLN A 41 -14.47 -1.65 -3.86
N GLN A 42 -14.22 -2.62 -2.98
CA GLN A 42 -13.53 -2.40 -1.71
C GLN A 42 -12.05 -2.02 -1.94
N ILE A 43 -11.36 -2.68 -2.86
CA ILE A 43 -10.01 -2.28 -3.27
C ILE A 43 -10.00 -0.86 -3.85
N TYR A 44 -10.88 -0.54 -4.80
CA TYR A 44 -10.97 0.82 -5.36
C TYR A 44 -11.33 1.88 -4.31
N HIS A 45 -12.14 1.53 -3.32
CA HIS A 45 -12.44 2.43 -2.21
C HIS A 45 -11.20 2.66 -1.34
N ALA A 46 -10.54 1.59 -0.90
CA ALA A 46 -9.35 1.66 -0.08
C ALA A 46 -8.18 2.39 -0.77
N CYS A 47 -7.95 2.12 -2.05
CA CYS A 47 -6.93 2.82 -2.85
C CYS A 47 -7.18 4.32 -2.87
N ARG A 48 -8.42 4.74 -3.12
CA ARG A 48 -8.79 6.17 -3.09
C ARG A 48 -8.56 6.79 -1.71
N THR A 49 -8.97 6.10 -0.65
CA THR A 49 -8.79 6.61 0.72
C THR A 49 -7.32 6.76 1.09
N TYR A 50 -6.49 5.75 0.83
CA TYR A 50 -5.08 5.77 1.21
C TYR A 50 -4.23 6.68 0.32
N LEU A 51 -4.54 6.78 -0.97
CA LEU A 51 -3.92 7.80 -1.82
C LEU A 51 -4.32 9.21 -1.40
N ALA A 52 -5.55 9.44 -0.94
CA ALA A 52 -5.94 10.73 -0.39
C ALA A 52 -5.19 11.05 0.92
N MET A 53 -4.99 10.06 1.80
CA MET A 53 -4.16 10.26 2.99
C MET A 53 -2.71 10.60 2.66
N LEU A 54 -2.15 9.98 1.61
CA LEU A 54 -0.81 10.34 1.11
C LEU A 54 -0.81 11.72 0.46
N ASP A 55 -1.87 12.08 -0.26
CA ASP A 55 -2.04 13.41 -0.83
C ASP A 55 -2.03 14.49 0.25
N ASP A 56 -2.80 14.29 1.32
CA ASP A 56 -2.85 15.20 2.47
C ASP A 56 -1.47 15.34 3.14
N LEU A 57 -0.75 14.22 3.32
CA LEU A 57 0.59 14.23 3.89
C LEU A 57 1.56 15.10 3.07
N VAL A 58 1.45 15.08 1.75
CA VAL A 58 2.42 15.75 0.88
C VAL A 58 2.07 17.21 0.60
N ARG A 59 0.95 17.71 1.15
CA ARG A 59 0.58 19.13 1.11
C ARG A 59 1.46 19.95 2.02
N ASP A 60 1.67 21.20 1.62
CA ASP A 60 2.40 22.16 2.43
C ASP A 60 1.59 22.48 3.71
N PRO A 61 2.17 22.31 4.92
CA PRO A 61 1.48 22.56 6.18
C PRO A 61 1.08 24.03 6.38
N ASP A 62 1.83 24.98 5.80
CA ASP A 62 1.54 26.42 5.85
C ASP A 62 0.52 26.83 4.78
N ASN A 63 0.45 26.10 3.66
CA ASN A 63 -0.51 26.32 2.60
C ASN A 63 -0.95 25.00 1.92
N VAL A 64 -1.98 24.36 2.47
CA VAL A 64 -2.47 23.05 2.00
C VAL A 64 -2.97 23.00 0.54
N ALA A 65 -3.13 24.15 -0.11
CA ALA A 65 -3.43 24.21 -1.54
C ALA A 65 -2.21 23.84 -2.41
N GLU A 66 -1.00 23.95 -1.86
CA GLU A 66 0.26 23.67 -2.53
C GLU A 66 0.87 22.35 -2.04
N TYR A 67 1.77 21.80 -2.85
CA TYR A 67 2.55 20.62 -2.49
C TYR A 67 3.89 21.06 -1.89
N GLN A 68 4.43 20.29 -0.94
CA GLN A 68 5.71 20.59 -0.31
C GLN A 68 6.88 20.64 -1.32
N THR A 69 6.87 19.76 -2.32
CA THR A 69 7.93 19.65 -3.34
C THR A 69 7.38 19.24 -4.71
N GLU A 70 8.18 19.35 -5.78
CA GLU A 70 7.81 18.84 -7.11
C GLU A 70 7.61 17.32 -7.13
N ASP A 71 8.33 16.59 -6.27
CA ASP A 71 8.26 15.13 -6.16
C ASP A 71 7.08 14.65 -5.32
N SER A 72 6.37 15.55 -4.65
CA SER A 72 5.22 15.23 -3.79
C SER A 72 4.08 14.52 -4.52
N LYS A 73 4.06 14.52 -5.85
CA LYS A 73 3.07 13.78 -6.66
C LYS A 73 3.47 12.33 -6.97
N LYS A 74 4.67 11.90 -6.57
CA LYS A 74 5.26 10.61 -6.95
C LYS A 74 5.08 9.58 -5.84
N TYR A 75 3.83 9.24 -5.54
CA TYR A 75 3.50 8.17 -4.61
C TYR A 75 2.55 7.16 -5.26
N GLN A 76 2.70 5.91 -4.84
CA GLN A 76 1.89 4.80 -5.29
C GLN A 76 1.51 3.90 -4.11
N LEU A 77 0.44 3.15 -4.31
CA LEU A 77 -0.09 2.18 -3.37
C LEU A 77 -0.31 0.86 -4.09
N PHE A 78 0.01 -0.25 -3.44
CA PHE A 78 -0.31 -1.57 -3.97
C PHE A 78 -1.63 -2.09 -3.40
N ALA A 79 -2.29 -2.96 -4.12
CA ALA A 79 -3.48 -3.63 -3.62
C ALA A 79 -3.48 -5.10 -4.03
N PHE A 80 -3.99 -5.94 -3.14
CA PHE A 80 -4.05 -7.37 -3.31
C PHE A 80 -5.50 -7.80 -3.10
N MET A 81 -6.07 -8.43 -4.11
CA MET A 81 -7.39 -9.04 -4.03
C MET A 81 -7.26 -10.55 -4.12
N SER A 82 -7.99 -11.28 -3.29
CA SER A 82 -8.11 -12.73 -3.40
C SER A 82 -9.57 -13.19 -3.42
N CYS A 83 -9.87 -14.16 -4.28
CA CYS A 83 -11.11 -14.93 -4.23
C CYS A 83 -10.76 -16.43 -4.27
N GLY A 84 -10.84 -17.08 -3.12
CA GLY A 84 -10.31 -18.43 -2.98
C GLY A 84 -8.80 -18.48 -3.24
N SER A 85 -8.38 -19.24 -4.25
CA SER A 85 -6.96 -19.34 -4.65
C SER A 85 -6.57 -18.42 -5.79
N TYR A 86 -7.52 -17.71 -6.39
CA TYR A 86 -7.22 -16.72 -7.42
C TYR A 86 -6.86 -15.40 -6.76
N TRP A 87 -5.77 -14.78 -7.21
CA TRP A 87 -5.26 -13.53 -6.71
C TRP A 87 -5.08 -12.54 -7.85
N GLU A 88 -5.36 -11.26 -7.59
CA GLU A 88 -5.03 -10.13 -8.46
C GLU A 88 -4.21 -9.13 -7.62
N VAL A 89 -3.15 -8.60 -8.20
CA VAL A 89 -2.31 -7.54 -7.62
C VAL A 89 -2.46 -6.30 -8.48
N TYR A 90 -2.65 -5.17 -7.82
CA TYR A 90 -2.84 -3.88 -8.44
C TYR A 90 -1.80 -2.88 -7.96
N ILE A 91 -1.56 -1.88 -8.80
CA ILE A 91 -0.90 -0.64 -8.45
C ILE A 91 -1.90 0.51 -8.60
N ALA A 92 -1.90 1.44 -7.65
CA ALA A 92 -2.74 2.61 -7.64
C ALA A 92 -1.91 3.88 -7.47
N TRP A 93 -2.27 4.92 -8.21
CA TRP A 93 -1.58 6.22 -8.17
C TRP A 93 -2.54 7.34 -8.60
N ASN A 94 -2.17 8.58 -8.30
CA ASN A 94 -2.94 9.75 -8.71
C ASN A 94 -2.44 10.30 -10.06
N PHE A 95 -3.38 10.59 -10.97
CA PHE A 95 -3.13 11.21 -12.26
C PHE A 95 -4.23 12.23 -12.57
N PHE A 96 -3.88 13.51 -12.74
CA PHE A 96 -4.83 14.62 -12.92
C PHE A 96 -6.04 14.53 -11.97
N ASP A 97 -5.77 14.50 -10.66
CA ASP A 97 -6.78 14.46 -9.58
C ASP A 97 -7.70 13.22 -9.61
N SER A 98 -7.31 12.18 -10.33
CA SER A 98 -8.01 10.90 -10.41
C SER A 98 -7.15 9.77 -9.87
N CYS A 99 -7.75 8.92 -9.04
CA CYS A 99 -7.16 7.66 -8.60
C CYS A 99 -7.24 6.64 -9.74
N LEU A 100 -6.10 6.30 -10.32
CA LEU A 100 -5.96 5.19 -11.26
C LEU A 100 -5.60 3.93 -10.49
N VAL A 101 -6.14 2.79 -10.92
CA VAL A 101 -5.83 1.46 -10.38
C VAL A 101 -5.67 0.52 -11.55
N GLU A 102 -4.50 -0.09 -11.68
CA GLU A 102 -4.15 -1.01 -12.77
C GLU A 102 -3.76 -2.37 -12.20
N THR A 103 -4.22 -3.44 -12.84
CA THR A 103 -3.80 -4.81 -12.51
C THR A 103 -2.40 -5.04 -13.07
N ILE A 104 -1.43 -5.30 -12.19
CA ILE A 104 -0.05 -5.62 -12.58
C ILE A 104 0.22 -7.12 -12.67
N TRP A 105 -0.59 -7.92 -11.98
CA TRP A 105 -0.49 -9.37 -12.01
C TRP A 105 -1.79 -10.04 -11.59
N GLN A 106 -2.05 -11.25 -12.10
CA GLN A 106 -3.13 -12.11 -11.63
C GLN A 106 -2.77 -13.59 -11.84
N GLY A 107 -3.25 -14.48 -10.97
CA GLY A 107 -2.96 -15.90 -11.08
C GLY A 107 -3.64 -16.78 -10.01
N ASP A 108 -3.70 -18.09 -10.28
CA ASP A 108 -4.13 -19.08 -9.28
C ASP A 108 -2.90 -19.60 -8.51
N VAL A 109 -2.85 -19.35 -7.20
CA VAL A 109 -1.72 -19.76 -6.35
C VAL A 109 -1.69 -21.26 -6.05
N LYS A 110 -2.66 -22.04 -6.56
CA LYS A 110 -2.54 -23.51 -6.62
C LYS A 110 -1.47 -23.96 -7.62
N GLU A 111 -1.21 -23.15 -8.64
CA GLU A 111 -0.14 -23.40 -9.60
C GLU A 111 1.19 -22.94 -8.99
N PHE A 112 2.23 -23.77 -9.10
CA PHE A 112 3.54 -23.45 -8.53
C PHE A 112 4.09 -22.12 -9.08
N THR A 113 3.94 -21.89 -10.38
CA THR A 113 4.34 -20.64 -11.05
C THR A 113 3.56 -19.45 -10.50
N GLY A 114 2.24 -19.57 -10.35
CA GLY A 114 1.42 -18.50 -9.78
C GLY A 114 1.79 -18.16 -8.33
N ALA A 115 2.07 -19.18 -7.51
CA ALA A 115 2.56 -18.98 -6.15
C ALA A 115 3.96 -18.34 -6.12
N TYR A 116 4.87 -18.80 -6.98
CA TYR A 116 6.22 -18.27 -7.07
C TYR A 116 6.24 -16.81 -7.52
N ASP A 117 5.49 -16.46 -8.56
CA ASP A 117 5.39 -15.10 -9.07
C ASP A 117 4.84 -14.15 -8.02
N LEU A 118 3.78 -14.55 -7.30
CA LEU A 118 3.20 -13.75 -6.23
C LEU A 118 4.21 -13.47 -5.11
N ILE A 119 5.01 -14.47 -4.71
CA ILE A 119 6.08 -14.28 -3.72
C ILE A 119 7.10 -13.25 -4.22
N CYS A 120 7.57 -13.37 -5.46
CA CYS A 120 8.51 -12.42 -6.03
C CYS A 120 7.94 -10.99 -6.13
N ILE A 121 6.65 -10.84 -6.40
CA ILE A 121 5.98 -9.53 -6.44
C ILE A 121 5.86 -8.95 -5.04
N VAL A 122 5.46 -9.75 -4.05
CA VAL A 122 5.38 -9.31 -2.64
C VAL A 122 6.75 -8.86 -2.13
N ASP A 123 7.82 -9.60 -2.46
CA ASP A 123 9.18 -9.22 -2.08
C ASP A 123 9.60 -7.87 -2.69
N GLN A 124 9.27 -7.61 -3.96
CA GLN A 124 9.53 -6.31 -4.59
C GLN A 124 8.72 -5.17 -3.97
N ILE A 125 7.46 -5.42 -3.60
CA ILE A 125 6.61 -4.43 -2.93
C ILE A 125 7.16 -4.09 -1.54
N HIS A 126 7.66 -5.09 -0.80
CA HIS A 126 8.32 -4.84 0.48
C HIS A 126 9.63 -4.06 0.32
N ASP A 127 10.43 -4.37 -0.70
CA ASP A 127 11.65 -3.62 -0.99
C ASP A 127 11.35 -2.13 -1.26
N TYR A 128 10.37 -1.85 -2.13
CA TYR A 128 9.86 -0.49 -2.36
C TYR A 128 9.36 0.17 -1.06
N ALA A 129 8.61 -0.55 -0.24
CA ALA A 129 8.03 -0.01 0.99
C ALA A 129 9.12 0.47 1.97
N VAL A 130 10.21 -0.29 2.07
CA VAL A 130 11.32 -0.01 2.98
C VAL A 130 12.26 1.06 2.43
N ASN A 131 12.58 0.99 1.15
CA ASN A 131 13.65 1.80 0.56
C ASN A 131 13.16 3.12 -0.04
N ASP A 132 11.94 3.16 -0.58
CA ASP A 132 11.40 4.33 -1.27
C ASP A 132 10.26 4.98 -0.49
N HIS A 133 9.20 4.21 -0.20
CA HIS A 133 7.97 4.74 0.41
C HIS A 133 8.22 5.31 1.80
N ARG A 134 9.01 4.61 2.62
CA ARG A 134 9.32 5.06 3.97
C ARG A 134 10.09 6.37 3.95
N GLU A 135 11.10 6.51 3.10
CA GLU A 135 11.87 7.75 2.97
C GLU A 135 10.98 8.90 2.49
N PHE A 136 10.16 8.62 1.47
CA PHE A 136 9.16 9.57 0.96
C PHE A 136 8.25 10.07 2.09
N VAL A 137 7.66 9.18 2.86
CA VAL A 137 6.76 9.50 3.97
C VAL A 137 7.46 10.31 5.05
N MET A 138 8.64 9.86 5.50
CA MET A 138 9.39 10.54 6.57
C MET A 138 9.76 11.97 6.19
N LYS A 139 10.24 12.18 4.96
CA LYS A 139 10.58 13.51 4.44
C LYS A 139 9.37 14.46 4.47
N HIS A 140 8.19 13.98 4.10
CA HIS A 140 6.99 14.84 4.10
C HIS A 140 6.40 15.02 5.50
N LEU A 141 6.55 14.04 6.39
CA LEU A 141 6.15 14.13 7.79
C LEU A 141 6.95 15.19 8.54
N GLU A 142 8.26 15.30 8.28
CA GLU A 142 9.14 16.28 8.93
C GLU A 142 8.59 17.71 8.80
N ALA A 143 8.06 18.08 7.63
CA ALA A 143 7.47 19.40 7.40
C ALA A 143 6.28 19.70 8.34
N TRP A 144 5.46 18.68 8.65
CA TRP A 144 4.29 18.84 9.54
C TRP A 144 4.64 18.98 11.02
N HIS A 145 5.83 18.53 11.43
CA HIS A 145 6.25 18.57 12.82
C HIS A 145 6.93 19.88 13.22
N GLY A 146 7.33 20.71 12.25
CA GLY A 146 8.15 21.89 12.48
C GLY A 146 9.51 21.53 13.08
N ASP A 147 10.53 22.37 12.86
CA ASP A 147 11.74 22.28 13.68
C ASP A 147 11.34 22.45 15.16
N ALA A 148 11.35 21.36 15.92
CA ALA A 148 11.14 21.36 17.37
C ALA A 148 12.25 22.11 18.12
#